data_AF-A0A1F2QCN7-F1
#
_entry.id   AF-A0A1F2QCN7-F1
#
_cell.length_a   1.000
_cell.length_b   1.000
_cell.length_c   1.000
_cell.angle_alpha   90.00
_cell.angle_beta   90.00
_cell.angle_gamma   90.00
#
_symmetry.space_group_name_H-M   'P 1'
#
loop_
_entity.id
_entity.type
_entity.pdbx_description
1 polymer ?
#
loop_
_entity_poly.entity_id
_entity_poly.type
_entity_poly.pdbx_seq_one_letter_code
_entity_poly.pdbx_strand_id
1 'polypeptide(L)'
;MRPTVTHRPSRRFQVDWVVVSVAGAKRWGLLVFFLLLAGGVLASVLYFMHEPPERRAQRTLRRATASQEEVRRAGFSENLAGEFEQATRLLDEARADFDRRDFPACVARAEDAQQRFDLLGGLANRDFVGSGQIIGLHGKVEVQRANQTKWDKAREKQPLYNGDFIKTGPDSTAEVIFSDSTVYRVGPDSLLEVHREARTGREPSAGEVKVKIGQVNVYTATNPSSVVTDAARADVDRDSRVGVEVAEDSATLVAAYAGRAHVTGATGQRVDLGTRQAVNAAPGGALGQQRAVPDPPVPEKPAANALVNLDASDRVELIWRPVAGITGYELQLSRSRVFTTSNIEFTSRRDSNSAVVKVLRPGTYFWHVAALGVERLRSEWSPPRAFKAFAGPRVEALTDTTPPKLEVERPTQMGNFFLVQGVTEPGATVTVNGEPVDVAGDGTFKKTVALTREGWNTIVIRATDPAGNPSEDRKTVRVEGE
;
A
#
# COMPACT_ATOMS: atom_id res chain seq x y z
N MET A 1 15.58 -115.51 -20.52
CA MET A 1 16.09 -114.41 -19.65
C MET A 1 16.54 -113.24 -20.52
N ARG A 2 15.82 -112.12 -20.48
CA ARG A 2 16.26 -110.79 -20.94
C ARG A 2 15.69 -109.77 -19.95
N PRO A 3 16.48 -108.79 -19.45
CA PRO A 3 16.07 -107.97 -18.32
C PRO A 3 15.22 -106.77 -18.76
N THR A 4 14.25 -106.45 -17.91
CA THR A 4 13.40 -105.26 -17.91
C THR A 4 14.19 -104.05 -17.42
N VAL A 5 14.19 -102.94 -18.17
CA VAL A 5 14.68 -101.64 -17.70
C VAL A 5 13.48 -100.70 -17.51
N THR A 6 13.26 -100.30 -16.26
CA THR A 6 12.25 -99.32 -15.83
C THR A 6 12.76 -97.89 -16.04
N HIS A 7 12.07 -97.07 -16.84
CA HIS A 7 12.33 -95.64 -16.98
C HIS A 7 11.62 -94.85 -15.86
N ARG A 8 12.38 -94.06 -15.07
CA ARG A 8 11.84 -93.02 -14.17
C ARG A 8 11.51 -91.74 -14.96
N PRO A 9 10.42 -91.01 -14.64
CA PRO A 9 10.13 -89.71 -15.26
C PRO A 9 10.96 -88.59 -14.60
N SER A 10 11.76 -87.87 -15.39
CA SER A 10 12.46 -86.66 -14.96
C SER A 10 11.52 -85.44 -15.03
N ARG A 11 11.26 -84.78 -13.90
CA ARG A 11 10.59 -83.47 -13.85
C ARG A 11 11.45 -82.43 -14.59
N ARG A 12 10.94 -81.89 -15.71
CA ARG A 12 11.53 -80.73 -16.38
C ARG A 12 11.17 -79.47 -15.59
N PHE A 13 12.17 -78.80 -15.02
CA PHE A 13 12.03 -77.42 -14.54
C PHE A 13 11.90 -76.51 -15.77
N GLN A 14 10.78 -75.81 -15.91
CA GLN A 14 10.65 -74.66 -16.80
C GLN A 14 11.28 -73.45 -16.10
N VAL A 15 12.40 -72.97 -16.63
CA VAL A 15 13.01 -71.70 -16.21
C VAL A 15 12.52 -70.63 -17.19
N ASP A 16 11.65 -69.74 -16.71
CA ASP A 16 11.28 -68.53 -17.43
C ASP A 16 12.41 -67.51 -17.30
N TRP A 17 13.06 -67.19 -18.41
CA TRP A 17 14.05 -66.12 -18.47
C TRP A 17 13.35 -64.80 -18.78
N VAL A 18 13.33 -63.87 -17.83
CA VAL A 18 12.93 -62.49 -18.08
C VAL A 18 14.15 -61.73 -18.62
N VAL A 19 14.15 -61.47 -19.93
CA VAL A 19 15.17 -60.63 -20.57
C VAL A 19 14.84 -59.16 -20.29
N VAL A 20 15.45 -58.59 -19.26
CA VAL A 20 15.35 -57.15 -18.98
C VAL A 20 16.34 -56.42 -19.88
N SER A 21 15.83 -55.55 -20.77
CA SER A 21 16.70 -54.79 -21.66
C SER A 21 17.58 -53.83 -20.85
N VAL A 22 18.90 -53.88 -21.09
CA VAL A 22 19.90 -53.02 -20.43
C VAL A 22 19.61 -51.53 -20.67
N ALA A 23 18.91 -51.20 -21.78
CA ALA A 23 18.44 -49.86 -22.08
C ALA A 23 17.30 -49.37 -21.15
N GLY A 24 16.41 -50.27 -20.73
CA GLY A 24 15.33 -49.96 -19.79
C GLY A 24 15.85 -49.65 -18.38
N ALA A 25 16.75 -50.49 -17.85
CA ALA A 25 17.32 -50.31 -16.51
C ALA A 25 18.13 -49.00 -16.37
N LYS A 26 18.88 -48.61 -17.41
CA LYS A 26 19.62 -47.34 -17.43
C LYS A 26 18.69 -46.12 -17.41
N ARG A 27 17.55 -46.17 -18.11
CA ARG A 27 16.55 -45.08 -18.12
C ARG A 27 15.93 -44.86 -16.74
N TRP A 28 15.53 -45.94 -16.06
CA TRP A 28 14.96 -45.84 -14.72
C TRP A 28 15.97 -45.38 -13.67
N GLY A 29 17.22 -45.84 -13.75
CA GLY A 29 18.30 -45.38 -12.86
C GLY A 29 18.59 -43.88 -13.02
N LEU A 30 18.63 -43.36 -14.25
CA LEU A 30 18.80 -41.93 -14.52
C LEU A 30 17.63 -41.10 -14.00
N LEU A 31 16.40 -41.59 -14.13
CA LEU A 31 15.20 -40.90 -13.68
C LEU A 31 15.16 -40.76 -12.15
N VAL A 32 15.52 -41.82 -11.43
CA VAL A 32 15.66 -41.79 -9.97
C VAL A 32 16.78 -40.84 -9.53
N PHE A 33 17.92 -40.84 -10.24
CA PHE A 33 19.02 -39.92 -9.95
C PHE A 33 18.62 -38.45 -10.11
N PHE A 34 17.93 -38.09 -11.19
CA PHE A 34 17.45 -36.72 -11.41
C PHE A 34 16.39 -36.28 -10.39
N LEU A 35 15.50 -37.18 -9.96
CA LEU A 35 14.52 -36.85 -8.91
C LEU A 35 15.18 -36.53 -7.57
N LEU A 36 16.20 -37.30 -7.19
CA LEU A 36 16.96 -37.03 -5.96
C LEU A 36 17.75 -35.72 -6.04
N LEU A 37 18.36 -35.44 -7.20
CA LEU A 37 19.08 -34.18 -7.44
C LEU A 37 18.13 -32.97 -7.38
N ALA A 38 16.95 -33.06 -8.00
CA ALA A 38 15.94 -32.01 -7.99
C ALA A 38 15.39 -31.77 -6.57
N GLY A 39 15.13 -32.83 -5.80
CA GLY A 39 14.71 -32.72 -4.40
C GLY A 39 15.76 -32.04 -3.52
N GLY A 40 17.04 -32.36 -3.71
CA GLY A 40 18.15 -31.73 -2.99
C GLY A 40 18.31 -30.24 -3.31
N VAL A 41 18.18 -29.87 -4.58
CA VAL A 41 18.22 -28.47 -5.02
C VAL A 41 17.03 -27.68 -4.45
N LEU A 42 15.82 -28.25 -4.51
CA LEU A 42 14.61 -27.60 -3.97
C LEU A 42 14.70 -27.38 -2.45
N ALA A 43 15.17 -28.37 -1.70
CA ALA A 43 15.38 -28.23 -0.26
C ALA A 43 16.44 -27.15 0.07
N SER A 44 17.51 -27.08 -0.71
CA SER A 44 18.55 -26.05 -0.59
C SER A 44 17.97 -24.65 -0.88
N VAL A 45 17.20 -24.49 -1.95
CA VAL A 45 16.53 -23.22 -2.30
C VAL A 45 15.55 -22.77 -1.21
N LEU A 46 14.73 -23.69 -0.68
CA LEU A 46 13.80 -23.38 0.41
C LEU A 46 14.53 -22.99 1.70
N TYR A 47 15.67 -23.61 1.99
CA TYR A 47 16.50 -23.27 3.14
C TYR A 47 17.14 -21.88 3.00
N PHE A 48 17.58 -21.49 1.80
CA PHE A 48 18.16 -20.16 1.55
C PHE A 48 17.12 -19.03 1.43
N MET A 49 15.85 -19.34 1.20
CA MET A 49 14.76 -18.36 1.04
C MET A 49 14.15 -17.88 2.37
N HIS A 50 14.33 -18.60 3.49
CA HIS A 50 13.86 -18.17 4.81
C HIS A 50 14.96 -17.39 5.55
N GLU A 51 14.91 -16.06 5.48
CA GLU A 51 15.83 -15.21 6.24
C GLU A 51 15.60 -15.37 7.76
N PRO A 52 16.64 -15.71 8.56
CA PRO A 52 16.50 -15.85 10.01
C PRO A 52 15.99 -14.55 10.66
N PRO A 53 15.04 -14.62 11.61
CA PRO A 53 14.44 -13.44 12.24
C PRO A 53 15.47 -12.54 12.94
N GLU A 54 16.53 -13.13 13.50
CA GLU A 54 17.66 -12.39 14.09
C GLU A 54 18.42 -11.54 13.06
N ARG A 55 18.69 -12.07 11.86
CA ARG A 55 19.37 -11.34 10.79
C ARG A 55 18.53 -10.17 10.29
N ARG A 56 17.22 -10.37 10.20
CA ARG A 56 16.27 -9.30 9.87
C ARG A 56 16.29 -8.20 10.93
N ALA A 57 16.17 -8.55 12.22
CA ALA A 57 16.21 -7.60 13.33
C ALA A 57 17.52 -6.80 13.37
N GLN A 58 18.66 -7.47 13.18
CA GLN A 58 19.97 -6.82 13.16
C GLN A 58 20.12 -5.85 11.97
N ARG A 59 19.59 -6.19 10.80
CA ARG A 59 19.58 -5.30 9.63
C ARG A 59 18.75 -4.05 9.89
N THR A 60 17.57 -4.20 10.49
CA THR A 60 16.66 -3.08 10.79
C THR A 60 17.27 -2.12 11.82
N LEU A 61 17.87 -2.64 12.91
CA LEU A 61 18.56 -1.81 13.91
C LEU A 61 19.69 -0.96 13.32
N ARG A 62 20.46 -1.53 12.38
CA ARG A 62 21.53 -0.79 11.68
C ARG A 62 20.96 0.35 10.83
N ARG A 63 19.83 0.15 10.16
CA ARG A 63 19.17 1.19 9.36
C ARG A 63 18.66 2.32 10.24
N ALA A 64 17.93 1.99 11.30
CA ALA A 64 17.42 2.98 12.25
C ALA A 64 18.53 3.81 12.91
N THR A 65 19.65 3.15 13.27
CA THR A 65 20.83 3.85 13.82
C THR A 65 21.50 4.76 12.78
N ALA A 66 21.53 4.36 11.51
CA ALA A 66 22.06 5.21 10.44
C ALA A 66 21.19 6.46 10.22
N SER A 67 19.86 6.30 10.20
CA SER A 67 18.93 7.42 10.07
C SER A 67 19.05 8.41 11.24
N GLN A 68 19.23 7.94 12.48
CA GLN A 68 19.49 8.82 13.63
C GLN A 68 20.72 9.71 13.42
N GLU A 69 21.82 9.11 12.94
CA GLU A 69 23.08 9.81 12.75
C GLU A 69 23.05 10.78 11.56
N GLU A 70 22.21 10.50 10.56
CA GLU A 70 21.95 11.38 9.43
C GLU A 70 21.19 12.63 9.88
N VAL A 71 20.13 12.47 10.67
CA VAL A 71 19.37 13.59 11.24
C VAL A 71 20.23 14.44 12.19
N ARG A 72 21.07 13.80 13.03
CA ARG A 72 22.01 14.50 13.92
C ARG A 72 23.00 15.37 13.15
N ARG A 73 23.48 14.88 12.00
CA ARG A 73 24.45 15.60 11.14
C ARG A 73 23.81 16.70 10.31
N ALA A 74 22.62 16.47 9.78
CA ALA A 74 21.88 17.47 9.01
C ALA A 74 21.51 18.69 9.87
N GLY A 75 21.34 18.48 11.17
CA GLY A 75 20.76 19.47 12.06
C GLY A 75 19.26 19.59 11.80
N PHE A 76 18.54 20.00 12.83
CA PHE A 76 17.10 20.16 12.78
C PHE A 76 16.72 21.37 13.64
N SER A 77 15.59 21.98 13.32
CA SER A 77 15.08 23.14 14.06
C SER A 77 14.71 22.76 15.50
N GLU A 78 14.78 23.71 16.42
CA GLU A 78 14.58 23.50 17.87
C GLU A 78 13.23 22.84 18.20
N ASN A 79 12.19 23.13 17.42
CA ASN A 79 10.86 22.50 17.53
C ASN A 79 10.81 21.00 17.16
N LEU A 80 11.83 20.48 16.46
CA LEU A 80 11.95 19.07 16.08
C LEU A 80 12.78 18.25 17.09
N ALA A 81 13.36 18.89 18.11
CA ALA A 81 14.19 18.22 19.11
C ALA A 81 13.43 17.15 19.91
N GLY A 82 12.18 17.42 20.28
CA GLY A 82 11.34 16.45 21.00
C GLY A 82 11.02 15.20 20.17
N GLU A 83 10.84 15.35 18.85
CA GLU A 83 10.60 14.23 17.93
C GLU A 83 11.87 13.40 17.74
N PHE A 84 13.03 14.05 17.65
CA PHE A 84 14.32 13.37 17.61
C PHE A 84 14.59 12.58 18.90
N GLU A 85 14.25 13.12 20.07
CA GLU A 85 14.34 12.40 21.34
C GLU A 85 13.37 11.20 21.42
N GLN A 86 12.14 11.33 20.92
CA GLN A 86 11.18 10.24 20.90
C GLN A 86 11.62 9.10 19.97
N ALA A 87 12.08 9.44 18.76
CA ALA A 87 12.65 8.47 17.83
C ALA A 87 13.90 7.78 18.42
N THR A 88 14.70 8.52 19.19
CA THR A 88 15.86 7.96 19.91
C THR A 88 15.43 6.96 20.99
N ARG A 89 14.39 7.26 21.79
CA ARG A 89 13.86 6.33 22.79
C ARG A 89 13.35 5.03 22.17
N LEU A 90 12.62 5.11 21.05
CA LEU A 90 12.15 3.93 20.32
C LEU A 90 13.30 3.06 19.81
N LEU A 91 14.37 3.68 19.33
CA LEU A 91 15.56 2.96 18.90
C LEU A 91 16.26 2.24 20.07
N ASP A 92 16.30 2.88 21.25
CA ASP A 92 16.88 2.27 22.44
C ASP A 92 16.02 1.10 22.98
N GLU A 93 14.70 1.22 22.96
CA GLU A 93 13.79 0.11 23.26
C GLU A 93 13.96 -1.06 22.27
N ALA A 94 14.12 -0.77 20.97
CA ALA A 94 14.37 -1.79 19.96
C ALA A 94 15.69 -2.53 20.18
N ARG A 95 16.74 -1.85 20.69
CA ARG A 95 18.00 -2.48 21.08
C ARG A 95 17.80 -3.42 22.28
N ALA A 96 17.02 -2.99 23.28
CA ALA A 96 16.69 -3.83 24.43
C ALA A 96 15.87 -5.09 24.06
N ASP A 97 14.96 -5.00 23.10
CA ASP A 97 14.23 -6.17 22.58
C ASP A 97 15.13 -7.16 21.86
N PHE A 98 16.10 -6.66 21.10
CA PHE A 98 17.10 -7.49 20.44
C PHE A 98 17.92 -8.29 21.46
N ASP A 99 18.37 -7.64 22.53
CA ASP A 99 19.12 -8.28 23.61
C ASP A 99 18.30 -9.35 24.35
N ARG A 100 16.99 -9.13 24.48
CA ARG A 100 16.03 -10.12 25.03
C ARG A 100 15.65 -11.23 24.06
N ARG A 101 16.15 -11.20 22.82
CA ARG A 101 15.80 -12.13 21.71
C ARG A 101 14.33 -12.07 21.27
N ASP A 102 13.63 -10.97 21.55
CA ASP A 102 12.30 -10.70 21.00
C ASP A 102 12.43 -10.00 19.64
N PHE A 103 12.79 -10.79 18.62
CA PHE A 103 13.09 -10.27 17.28
C PHE A 103 11.88 -9.62 16.58
N PRO A 104 10.63 -10.12 16.70
CA PRO A 104 9.47 -9.43 16.14
C PRO A 104 9.24 -8.04 16.74
N ALA A 105 9.35 -7.90 18.07
CA ALA A 105 9.20 -6.61 18.74
C ALA A 105 10.33 -5.63 18.39
N CYS A 106 11.56 -6.13 18.34
CA CYS A 106 12.73 -5.35 17.89
C CYS A 106 12.54 -4.80 16.47
N VAL A 107 12.10 -5.65 15.52
CA VAL A 107 11.87 -5.23 14.13
C VAL A 107 10.81 -4.13 14.08
N ALA A 108 9.68 -4.31 14.78
CA ALA A 108 8.60 -3.32 14.77
C ALA A 108 9.07 -1.97 15.33
N ARG A 109 9.69 -1.95 16.51
CA ARG A 109 10.15 -0.69 17.13
C ARG A 109 11.30 -0.03 16.37
N ALA A 110 12.20 -0.81 15.76
CA ALA A 110 13.29 -0.28 14.93
C ALA A 110 12.76 0.30 13.60
N GLU A 111 11.73 -0.31 12.99
CA GLU A 111 11.06 0.24 11.81
C GLU A 111 10.36 1.56 12.15
N ASP A 112 9.67 1.64 13.29
CA ASP A 112 9.02 2.88 13.76
C ASP A 112 10.03 4.00 14.05
N ALA A 113 11.15 3.67 14.72
CA ALA A 113 12.23 4.63 14.96
C ALA A 113 12.85 5.13 13.66
N GLN A 114 13.11 4.22 12.71
CA GLN A 114 13.67 4.57 11.41
C GLN A 114 12.75 5.51 10.63
N GLN A 115 11.45 5.19 10.54
CA GLN A 115 10.48 6.05 9.85
C GLN A 115 10.45 7.47 10.42
N ARG A 116 10.52 7.60 11.75
CA ARG A 116 10.53 8.92 12.41
C ARG A 116 11.80 9.70 12.11
N PHE A 117 12.97 9.06 12.11
CA PHE A 117 14.21 9.71 11.68
C PHE A 117 14.18 10.09 10.19
N ASP A 118 13.66 9.22 9.33
CA ASP A 118 13.57 9.49 7.88
C ASP A 118 12.62 10.67 7.60
N LEU A 119 11.52 10.80 8.34
CA LEU A 119 10.63 11.96 8.30
C LEU A 119 11.32 13.24 8.77
N LEU A 120 12.05 13.19 9.89
CA LEU A 120 12.81 14.34 10.41
C LEU A 120 13.86 14.83 9.41
N GLY A 121 14.55 13.90 8.73
CA GLY A 121 15.48 14.23 7.66
C GLY A 121 14.79 14.84 6.44
N GLY A 122 13.58 14.38 6.09
CA GLY A 122 12.82 14.91 4.96
C GLY A 122 12.28 16.33 5.14
N LEU A 123 12.18 16.81 6.40
CA LEU A 123 11.66 18.13 6.74
C LEU A 123 12.73 19.22 6.85
N ALA A 124 14.00 18.84 6.91
CA ALA A 124 15.08 19.78 7.18
C ALA A 124 15.41 20.73 6.00
N ASN A 125 14.98 20.45 4.75
CA ASN A 125 15.38 21.21 3.56
C ASN A 125 14.30 21.29 2.43
N ARG A 126 13.35 22.24 2.45
CA ARG A 126 12.49 22.55 1.26
C ARG A 126 11.97 23.99 1.17
N ASP A 127 12.16 24.61 0.00
CA ASP A 127 11.45 25.81 -0.46
C ASP A 127 10.16 25.46 -1.21
N PHE A 128 9.01 25.73 -0.60
CA PHE A 128 7.69 25.56 -1.23
C PHE A 128 7.34 26.78 -2.09
N VAL A 129 6.88 26.57 -3.34
CA VAL A 129 6.24 27.64 -4.13
C VAL A 129 4.73 27.60 -3.89
N GLY A 130 4.22 28.60 -3.16
CA GLY A 130 2.80 28.69 -2.80
C GLY A 130 2.47 27.99 -1.48
N SER A 131 1.20 27.72 -1.26
CA SER A 131 0.70 27.15 0.00
C SER A 131 0.80 25.63 0.03
N GLY A 132 0.65 24.99 -1.13
CA GLY A 132 0.77 23.55 -1.33
C GLY A 132 0.87 23.15 -2.80
N GLN A 133 0.83 21.84 -3.07
CA GLN A 133 1.02 21.28 -4.41
C GLN A 133 0.22 19.98 -4.59
N ILE A 134 -0.38 19.79 -5.76
CA ILE A 134 -1.00 18.50 -6.14
C ILE A 134 0.10 17.50 -6.49
N ILE A 135 0.15 16.37 -5.80
CA ILE A 135 1.16 15.32 -6.00
C ILE A 135 0.60 14.05 -6.66
N GLY A 136 -0.72 13.88 -6.65
CA GLY A 136 -1.40 12.77 -7.30
C GLY A 136 -2.82 13.14 -7.69
N LEU A 137 -3.31 12.56 -8.78
CA LEU A 137 -4.68 12.75 -9.25
C LEU A 137 -5.17 11.50 -9.97
N HIS A 138 -6.46 11.21 -9.82
CA HIS A 138 -7.18 10.17 -10.55
C HIS A 138 -8.55 10.69 -10.95
N GLY A 139 -8.99 10.34 -12.16
CA GLY A 139 -10.29 10.78 -12.68
C GLY A 139 -10.32 12.27 -13.04
N LYS A 140 -11.49 12.89 -12.89
CA LYS A 140 -11.73 14.29 -13.19
C LYS A 140 -11.46 15.15 -11.95
N VAL A 141 -10.30 15.78 -11.93
CA VAL A 141 -9.92 16.78 -10.92
C VAL A 141 -9.78 18.13 -11.59
N GLU A 142 -10.40 19.15 -11.00
CA GLU A 142 -10.41 20.53 -11.50
C GLU A 142 -9.96 21.48 -10.38
N VAL A 143 -9.25 22.54 -10.75
CA VAL A 143 -8.84 23.62 -9.85
C VAL A 143 -9.42 24.93 -10.38
N GLN A 144 -9.94 25.75 -9.48
CA GLN A 144 -10.36 27.12 -9.77
C GLN A 144 -9.51 28.06 -8.91
N ARG A 145 -8.91 29.07 -9.53
CA ARG A 145 -8.07 30.04 -8.81
C ARG A 145 -8.94 31.03 -8.01
N ALA A 146 -8.46 31.50 -6.87
CA ALA A 146 -9.21 32.37 -5.94
C ALA A 146 -9.95 33.55 -6.61
N ASN A 147 -9.33 34.18 -7.61
CA ASN A 147 -9.86 35.36 -8.31
C ASN A 147 -10.41 35.02 -9.71
N GLN A 148 -10.75 33.76 -9.97
CA GLN A 148 -11.21 33.30 -11.28
C GLN A 148 -12.48 32.47 -11.10
N THR A 149 -13.39 32.58 -12.07
CA THR A 149 -14.62 31.78 -12.09
C THR A 149 -14.47 30.51 -12.92
N LYS A 150 -13.38 30.39 -13.68
CA LYS A 150 -13.11 29.25 -14.56
C LYS A 150 -12.52 28.08 -13.77
N TRP A 151 -13.03 26.88 -14.05
CA TRP A 151 -12.44 25.63 -13.63
C TRP A 151 -11.47 25.13 -14.70
N ASP A 152 -10.23 24.89 -14.31
CA ASP A 152 -9.21 24.30 -15.17
C ASP A 152 -8.92 22.86 -14.73
N LYS A 153 -8.66 21.97 -15.69
CA LYS A 153 -8.24 20.60 -15.40
C LYS A 153 -6.94 20.62 -14.60
N ALA A 154 -6.94 19.94 -13.44
CA ALA A 154 -5.79 19.85 -12.57
C ALA A 154 -4.65 19.02 -13.20
N ARG A 155 -3.42 19.31 -12.78
CA ARG A 155 -2.21 18.58 -13.21
C ARG A 155 -1.38 18.19 -11.99
N GLU A 156 -0.62 17.11 -12.12
CA GLU A 156 0.41 16.78 -11.14
C GLU A 156 1.45 17.90 -11.07
N LYS A 157 2.00 18.11 -9.88
CA LYS A 157 2.95 19.17 -9.54
C LYS A 157 2.39 20.58 -9.67
N GLN A 158 1.08 20.73 -9.87
CA GLN A 158 0.44 22.03 -9.91
C GLN A 158 0.50 22.71 -8.54
N PRO A 159 1.07 23.92 -8.42
CA PRO A 159 1.07 24.67 -7.17
C PRO A 159 -0.34 25.18 -6.86
N LEU A 160 -0.65 25.22 -5.58
CA LEU A 160 -1.89 25.70 -4.98
C LEU A 160 -1.58 26.92 -4.11
N TYR A 161 -2.47 27.90 -4.17
CA TYR A 161 -2.38 29.14 -3.42
C TYR A 161 -3.59 29.30 -2.51
N ASN A 162 -3.46 30.23 -1.57
CA ASN A 162 -4.57 30.64 -0.73
C ASN A 162 -5.78 31.07 -1.59
N GLY A 163 -6.97 30.58 -1.23
CA GLY A 163 -8.24 30.80 -1.91
C GLY A 163 -8.50 29.92 -3.13
N ASP A 164 -7.57 29.05 -3.53
CA ASP A 164 -7.82 28.11 -4.62
C ASP A 164 -8.86 27.05 -4.20
N PHE A 165 -9.74 26.70 -5.13
CA PHE A 165 -10.68 25.60 -4.98
C PHE A 165 -10.19 24.36 -5.71
N ILE A 166 -10.43 23.19 -5.11
CA ILE A 166 -10.19 21.88 -5.72
C ILE A 166 -11.51 21.13 -5.75
N LYS A 167 -11.87 20.60 -6.93
CA LYS A 167 -13.08 19.79 -7.13
C LYS A 167 -12.72 18.44 -7.72
N THR A 168 -13.23 17.37 -7.13
CA THR A 168 -13.17 16.00 -7.65
C THR A 168 -14.56 15.61 -8.14
N GLY A 169 -14.64 14.99 -9.32
CA GLY A 169 -15.89 14.42 -9.83
C GLY A 169 -16.24 13.08 -9.18
N PRO A 170 -17.32 12.43 -9.67
CA PRO A 170 -17.57 11.03 -9.38
C PRO A 170 -16.31 10.23 -9.73
N ASP A 171 -15.97 9.23 -8.93
CA ASP A 171 -14.87 8.31 -9.22
C ASP A 171 -13.46 8.95 -9.29
N SER A 172 -13.30 10.13 -8.70
CA SER A 172 -12.07 10.93 -8.79
C SER A 172 -11.41 11.11 -7.44
N THR A 173 -10.08 11.22 -7.40
CA THR A 173 -9.33 11.49 -6.16
C THR A 173 -8.18 12.45 -6.43
N ALA A 174 -7.80 13.24 -5.44
CA ALA A 174 -6.62 14.09 -5.49
C ALA A 174 -5.77 13.94 -4.23
N GLU A 175 -4.46 14.00 -4.37
CA GLU A 175 -3.51 14.06 -3.27
C GLU A 175 -2.78 15.40 -3.31
N VAL A 176 -2.82 16.11 -2.18
CA VAL A 176 -2.24 17.43 -2.01
C VAL A 176 -1.27 17.41 -0.84
N ILE A 177 -0.05 17.91 -1.05
CA ILE A 177 0.91 18.18 0.03
C ILE A 177 1.03 19.68 0.25
N PHE A 178 1.02 20.11 1.50
CA PHE A 178 1.20 21.52 1.85
C PHE A 178 2.61 21.82 2.37
N SER A 179 2.95 23.10 2.46
CA SER A 179 4.28 23.58 2.86
C SER A 179 4.72 23.15 4.26
N ASP A 180 3.78 22.83 5.14
CA ASP A 180 4.00 22.27 6.48
C ASP A 180 4.10 20.74 6.50
N SER A 181 4.14 20.11 5.32
CA SER A 181 4.19 18.66 5.11
C SER A 181 2.96 17.88 5.55
N THR A 182 1.83 18.56 5.77
CA THR A 182 0.54 17.89 5.89
C THR A 182 0.08 17.41 4.52
N VAL A 183 -0.54 16.23 4.48
CA VAL A 183 -1.07 15.62 3.25
C VAL A 183 -2.58 15.48 3.34
N TYR A 184 -3.27 15.92 2.29
CA TYR A 184 -4.71 15.81 2.14
C TYR A 184 -5.01 14.87 0.98
N ARG A 185 -5.72 13.77 1.27
CA ARG A 185 -6.31 12.88 0.26
C ARG A 185 -7.78 13.21 0.11
N VAL A 186 -8.13 13.81 -1.02
CA VAL A 186 -9.48 14.23 -1.40
C VAL A 186 -10.16 13.06 -2.12
N GLY A 187 -11.31 12.65 -1.61
CA GLY A 187 -12.14 11.57 -2.17
C GLY A 187 -13.00 12.03 -3.36
N PRO A 188 -13.88 11.14 -3.87
CA PRO A 188 -14.85 11.46 -4.90
C PRO A 188 -15.83 12.56 -4.47
N ASP A 189 -16.44 13.22 -5.45
CA ASP A 189 -17.55 14.17 -5.26
C ASP A 189 -17.27 15.23 -4.18
N SER A 190 -16.04 15.74 -4.16
CA SER A 190 -15.55 16.63 -3.11
C SER A 190 -15.24 18.01 -3.66
N LEU A 191 -15.49 19.02 -2.82
CA LEU A 191 -15.13 20.42 -3.07
C LEU A 191 -14.49 21.00 -1.82
N LEU A 192 -13.25 21.48 -1.96
CA LEU A 192 -12.53 22.15 -0.90
C LEU A 192 -11.93 23.47 -1.37
N GLU A 193 -11.63 24.34 -0.41
CA GLU A 193 -11.01 25.64 -0.57
C GLU A 193 -9.75 25.71 0.32
N VAL A 194 -8.64 26.13 -0.26
CA VAL A 194 -7.35 26.20 0.44
C VAL A 194 -7.27 27.50 1.24
N HIS A 195 -7.26 27.44 2.56
CA HIS A 195 -7.14 28.60 3.46
C HIS A 195 -5.79 28.56 4.17
N ARG A 196 -4.72 28.76 3.38
CA ARG A 196 -3.36 28.58 3.85
C ARG A 196 -2.44 29.60 3.20
N GLU A 197 -1.74 30.38 3.99
CA GLU A 197 -0.75 31.33 3.48
C GLU A 197 0.52 30.58 3.05
N ALA A 198 1.20 31.10 2.01
CA ALA A 198 2.55 30.66 1.69
C ALA A 198 3.44 31.05 2.88
N ARG A 199 4.31 30.15 3.36
CA ARG A 199 5.17 30.41 4.52
C ARG A 199 6.03 31.67 4.30
N THR A 200 5.63 32.79 4.89
CA THR A 200 6.40 34.03 4.94
C THR A 200 6.73 34.47 6.38
N GLY A 201 6.24 33.73 7.39
CA GLY A 201 6.35 34.07 8.81
C GLY A 201 7.04 33.01 9.68
N ARG A 202 7.46 33.44 10.88
CA ARG A 202 8.24 32.65 11.86
C ARG A 202 7.40 31.73 12.75
N GLU A 203 6.07 31.89 12.75
CA GLU A 203 5.14 31.05 13.51
C GLU A 203 4.33 30.12 12.59
N PRO A 204 4.24 28.82 12.90
CA PRO A 204 3.36 27.90 12.18
C PRO A 204 1.91 28.17 12.58
N SER A 205 1.15 28.90 11.76
CA SER A 205 -0.31 28.81 11.87
C SER A 205 -0.74 27.41 11.42
N ALA A 206 -1.65 26.77 12.16
CA ALA A 206 -2.21 25.50 11.75
C ALA A 206 -2.92 25.70 10.41
N GLY A 207 -2.37 25.13 9.34
CA GLY A 207 -2.88 25.39 8.00
C GLY A 207 -4.32 24.92 7.88
N GLU A 208 -5.19 25.79 7.37
CA GLU A 208 -6.63 25.56 7.30
C GLU A 208 -7.03 25.14 5.89
N VAL A 209 -7.97 24.18 5.81
CA VAL A 209 -8.63 23.81 4.57
C VAL A 209 -10.12 23.77 4.84
N LYS A 210 -10.89 24.54 4.06
CA LYS A 210 -12.35 24.52 4.16
C LYS A 210 -12.90 23.43 3.24
N VAL A 211 -13.65 22.49 3.77
CA VAL A 211 -14.35 21.43 3.00
C VAL A 211 -15.82 21.78 2.94
N LYS A 212 -16.34 21.92 1.72
CA LYS A 212 -17.76 22.28 1.48
C LYS A 212 -18.64 21.06 1.34
N ILE A 213 -18.14 20.03 0.66
CA ILE A 213 -18.84 18.75 0.46
C ILE A 213 -17.81 17.67 0.15
N GLY A 214 -18.16 16.42 0.45
CA GLY A 214 -17.38 15.24 0.10
C GLY A 214 -16.44 14.79 1.21
N GLN A 215 -15.35 14.13 0.84
CA GLN A 215 -14.50 13.39 1.77
C GLN A 215 -13.05 13.84 1.68
N VAL A 216 -12.42 14.06 2.84
CA VAL A 216 -10.99 14.34 2.97
C VAL A 216 -10.39 13.48 4.06
N ASN A 217 -9.22 12.91 3.81
CA ASN A 217 -8.36 12.35 4.87
C ASN A 217 -7.11 13.21 5.01
N VAL A 218 -6.85 13.66 6.23
CA VAL A 218 -5.71 14.49 6.61
C VAL A 218 -4.68 13.63 7.33
N TYR A 219 -3.42 13.77 6.93
CA TYR A 219 -2.27 13.11 7.52
C TYR A 219 -1.31 14.18 8.02
N THR A 220 -1.07 14.20 9.33
CA THR A 220 -0.13 15.10 9.99
C THR A 220 1.06 14.30 10.51
N ALA A 221 2.26 14.87 10.37
CA ALA A 221 3.48 14.36 10.99
C ALA A 221 3.82 15.29 12.16
N THR A 222 4.63 16.34 11.94
CA THR A 222 5.04 17.26 13.01
C THR A 222 4.09 18.45 13.20
N ASN A 223 3.53 18.96 12.09
CA ASN A 223 2.69 20.15 12.13
C ASN A 223 1.21 19.75 12.21
N PRO A 224 0.43 20.39 13.12
CA PRO A 224 -1.01 20.21 13.16
C PRO A 224 -1.67 20.86 11.93
N SER A 225 -2.91 20.48 11.66
CA SER A 225 -3.71 21.05 10.57
C SER A 225 -5.13 21.28 11.03
N SER A 226 -5.88 22.14 10.35
CA SER A 226 -7.32 22.29 10.60
C SER A 226 -8.15 21.99 9.36
N VAL A 227 -9.28 21.33 9.57
CA VAL A 227 -10.34 21.20 8.57
C VAL A 227 -11.57 21.94 9.07
N VAL A 228 -12.05 22.89 8.27
CA VAL A 228 -13.25 23.66 8.58
C VAL A 228 -14.38 23.27 7.64
N THR A 229 -15.57 23.09 8.20
CA THR A 229 -16.83 22.89 7.47
C THR A 229 -17.83 23.92 7.97
N ASP A 230 -19.02 23.96 7.38
CA ASP A 230 -20.07 24.86 7.87
C ASP A 230 -20.66 24.39 9.22
N ALA A 231 -20.57 23.09 9.53
CA ALA A 231 -21.09 22.53 10.78
C ALA A 231 -20.04 22.40 11.90
N ALA A 232 -18.75 22.23 11.58
CA ALA A 232 -17.71 22.02 12.57
C ALA A 232 -16.31 22.40 12.09
N ARG A 233 -15.42 22.60 13.07
CA ARG A 233 -13.97 22.68 12.89
C ARG A 233 -13.32 21.47 13.53
N ALA A 234 -12.44 20.79 12.81
CA ALA A 234 -11.60 19.72 13.31
C ALA A 234 -10.14 20.18 13.32
N ASP A 235 -9.62 20.49 14.51
CA ASP A 235 -8.20 20.76 14.72
C ASP A 235 -7.49 19.41 14.91
N VAL A 236 -6.67 19.03 13.93
CA VAL A 236 -5.96 17.76 13.85
C VAL A 236 -4.57 17.93 14.47
N ASP A 237 -4.31 17.18 15.54
CA ASP A 237 -3.01 17.17 16.20
C ASP A 237 -1.91 16.63 15.25
N ARG A 238 -0.65 16.78 15.65
CA ARG A 238 0.48 16.05 15.04
C ARG A 238 0.30 14.52 15.15
N ASP A 239 1.06 13.76 14.36
CA ASP A 239 1.03 12.28 14.34
C ASP A 239 -0.39 11.69 14.21
N SER A 240 -1.24 12.31 13.39
CA SER A 240 -2.67 11.98 13.33
C SER A 240 -3.14 11.68 11.91
N ARG A 241 -4.18 10.83 11.84
CA ARG A 241 -4.91 10.50 10.61
C ARG A 241 -6.39 10.70 10.85
N VAL A 242 -6.94 11.74 10.25
CA VAL A 242 -8.31 12.17 10.50
C VAL A 242 -9.08 12.23 9.19
N GLY A 243 -10.20 11.52 9.14
CA GLY A 243 -11.18 11.63 8.07
C GLY A 243 -12.24 12.67 8.40
N VAL A 244 -12.58 13.51 7.43
CA VAL A 244 -13.71 14.44 7.48
C VAL A 244 -14.60 14.18 6.28
N GLU A 245 -15.87 13.92 6.52
CA GLU A 245 -16.89 13.71 5.49
C GLU A 245 -18.01 14.72 5.68
N VAL A 246 -18.35 15.45 4.62
CA VAL A 246 -19.38 16.49 4.61
C VAL A 246 -20.47 16.10 3.62
N ALA A 247 -21.68 15.91 4.12
CA ALA A 247 -22.85 15.59 3.32
C ALA A 247 -23.44 16.85 2.63
N GLU A 248 -24.36 16.65 1.69
CA GLU A 248 -25.04 17.74 0.96
C GLU A 248 -25.81 18.71 1.87
N ASP A 249 -26.33 18.22 2.99
CA ASP A 249 -27.01 19.02 4.01
C ASP A 249 -26.05 19.69 4.99
N SER A 250 -24.73 19.63 4.74
CA SER A 250 -23.64 20.11 5.62
C SER A 250 -23.43 19.30 6.90
N ALA A 251 -24.15 18.19 7.11
CA ALA A 251 -23.83 17.27 8.20
C ALA A 251 -22.38 16.79 8.04
N THR A 252 -21.60 16.88 9.10
CA THR A 252 -20.17 16.57 9.07
C THR A 252 -19.86 15.39 9.98
N LEU A 253 -19.17 14.39 9.47
CA LEU A 253 -18.58 13.31 10.26
C LEU A 253 -17.08 13.53 10.38
N VAL A 254 -16.54 13.49 11.60
CA VAL A 254 -15.10 13.52 11.87
C VAL A 254 -14.69 12.22 12.55
N ALA A 255 -13.67 11.55 12.02
CA ALA A 255 -13.16 10.28 12.55
C ALA A 255 -11.62 10.32 12.67
N ALA A 256 -11.11 10.16 13.89
CA ALA A 256 -9.68 10.01 14.17
C ALA A 256 -9.28 8.54 14.07
N TYR A 257 -8.82 8.11 12.89
CA TYR A 257 -8.37 6.75 12.63
C TYR A 257 -7.06 6.41 13.37
N ALA A 258 -6.21 7.42 13.58
CA ALA A 258 -5.03 7.36 14.44
C ALA A 258 -4.72 8.76 14.98
N GLY A 259 -4.05 8.83 16.13
CA GLY A 259 -3.71 10.10 16.77
C GLY A 259 -4.91 10.75 17.46
N ARG A 260 -5.00 12.09 17.39
CA ARG A 260 -6.03 12.89 18.06
C ARG A 260 -6.59 14.00 17.17
N ALA A 261 -7.81 14.42 17.46
CA ALA A 261 -8.41 15.62 16.90
C ALA A 261 -9.35 16.30 17.90
N HIS A 262 -9.37 17.62 17.90
CA HIS A 262 -10.30 18.44 18.68
C HIS A 262 -11.40 18.96 17.75
N VAL A 263 -12.64 18.55 17.99
CA VAL A 263 -13.77 18.93 17.15
C VAL A 263 -14.59 19.99 17.87
N THR A 264 -14.71 21.17 17.27
CA THR A 264 -15.59 22.26 17.73
C THR A 264 -16.76 22.41 16.78
N GLY A 265 -17.99 22.16 17.24
CA GLY A 265 -19.19 22.40 16.45
C GLY A 265 -19.47 23.90 16.29
N ALA A 266 -20.20 24.31 15.26
CA ALA A 266 -20.55 25.72 15.06
C ALA A 266 -21.38 26.33 16.21
N THR A 267 -22.00 25.48 17.05
CA THR A 267 -22.67 25.88 18.30
C THR A 267 -21.71 26.17 19.46
N GLY A 268 -20.40 25.94 19.29
CA GLY A 268 -19.34 26.14 20.29
C GLY A 268 -19.05 24.92 21.17
N GLN A 269 -19.84 23.84 21.07
CA GLN A 269 -19.57 22.57 21.75
C GLN A 269 -18.24 21.98 21.29
N ARG A 270 -17.52 21.32 22.19
CA ARG A 270 -16.22 20.68 21.89
C ARG A 270 -16.23 19.20 22.27
N VAL A 271 -15.62 18.37 21.42
CA VAL A 271 -15.41 16.94 21.65
C VAL A 271 -13.98 16.58 21.23
N ASP A 272 -13.26 15.91 22.11
CA ASP A 272 -11.91 15.44 21.86
C ASP A 272 -11.95 13.98 21.37
N LEU A 273 -11.42 13.74 20.17
CA LEU A 273 -11.29 12.42 19.59
C LEU A 273 -9.88 11.88 19.83
N GLY A 274 -9.80 10.72 20.46
CA GLY A 274 -8.63 9.86 20.45
C GLY A 274 -8.65 8.87 19.28
N THR A 275 -7.66 7.97 19.29
CA THR A 275 -7.52 6.95 18.24
C THR A 275 -8.76 6.05 18.18
N ARG A 276 -9.23 5.81 16.95
CA ARG A 276 -10.46 5.07 16.63
C ARG A 276 -11.72 5.66 17.26
N GLN A 277 -11.82 6.98 17.34
CA GLN A 277 -13.04 7.66 17.77
C GLN A 277 -13.57 8.61 16.71
N ALA A 278 -14.88 8.82 16.72
CA ALA A 278 -15.58 9.68 15.78
C ALA A 278 -16.70 10.46 16.46
N VAL A 279 -17.07 11.58 15.87
CA VAL A 279 -18.23 12.40 16.25
C VAL A 279 -18.89 12.96 14.99
N ASN A 280 -20.21 13.08 15.02
CA ASN A 280 -20.97 13.78 13.99
C ASN A 280 -21.34 15.19 14.46
N ALA A 281 -21.33 16.15 13.55
CA ALA A 281 -21.94 17.45 13.70
C ALA A 281 -23.18 17.50 12.81
N ALA A 282 -24.34 17.81 13.38
CA ALA A 282 -25.55 18.06 12.61
C ALA A 282 -25.38 19.31 11.72
N PRO A 283 -26.20 19.53 10.67
CA PRO A 283 -26.14 20.71 9.82
C PRO A 283 -26.07 22.05 10.56
N GLY A 284 -26.74 22.18 11.71
CA GLY A 284 -26.70 23.36 12.58
C GLY A 284 -25.49 23.46 13.51
N GLY A 285 -24.53 22.54 13.41
CA GLY A 285 -23.28 22.51 14.17
C GLY A 285 -23.38 22.06 15.63
N ALA A 286 -24.46 21.38 16.01
CA ALA A 286 -24.53 20.65 17.28
C ALA A 286 -23.75 19.33 17.15
N LEU A 287 -22.87 19.05 18.10
CA LEU A 287 -22.11 17.81 18.13
C LEU A 287 -22.95 16.68 18.75
N GLY A 288 -22.89 15.50 18.13
CA GLY A 288 -23.46 14.28 18.67
C GLY A 288 -22.57 13.64 19.73
N GLN A 289 -22.91 12.41 20.11
CA GLN A 289 -22.08 11.64 21.04
C GLN A 289 -20.85 11.08 20.34
N GLN A 290 -19.74 11.05 21.08
CA GLN A 290 -18.53 10.37 20.68
C GLN A 290 -18.75 8.86 20.57
N ARG A 291 -18.21 8.25 19.51
CA ARG A 291 -18.39 6.83 19.18
C ARG A 291 -17.07 6.18 18.77
N ALA A 292 -16.99 4.87 18.90
CA ALA A 292 -15.85 4.09 18.42
C ALA A 292 -15.97 3.86 16.90
N VAL A 293 -14.85 4.03 16.19
CA VAL A 293 -14.71 3.64 14.79
C VAL A 293 -14.60 2.11 14.73
N PRO A 294 -15.47 1.40 13.97
CA PRO A 294 -15.38 -0.05 13.86
C PRO A 294 -14.03 -0.51 13.33
N ASP A 295 -13.50 -1.64 13.80
CA ASP A 295 -12.22 -2.16 13.30
C ASP A 295 -12.30 -2.52 11.80
N PRO A 296 -11.21 -2.32 11.03
CA PRO A 296 -11.16 -2.78 9.66
C PRO A 296 -11.27 -4.31 9.62
N PRO A 297 -12.14 -4.89 8.78
CA PRO A 297 -12.30 -6.34 8.74
C PRO A 297 -11.02 -7.02 8.22
N VAL A 298 -10.79 -8.29 8.58
CA VAL A 298 -9.63 -9.04 8.10
C VAL A 298 -10.08 -9.99 6.98
N PRO A 299 -9.63 -9.78 5.71
CA PRO A 299 -9.90 -10.72 4.62
C PRO A 299 -9.38 -12.13 4.96
N GLU A 300 -10.13 -13.19 4.68
CA GLU A 300 -9.80 -14.58 5.03
C GLU A 300 -9.82 -15.57 3.84
N LYS A 301 -10.81 -15.48 2.94
CA LYS A 301 -10.88 -16.28 1.70
C LYS A 301 -11.18 -15.41 0.49
N PRO A 302 -10.65 -15.74 -0.70
CA PRO A 302 -9.72 -16.84 -0.99
C PRO A 302 -8.34 -16.63 -0.35
N ALA A 303 -7.49 -17.67 -0.24
CA ALA A 303 -6.10 -17.53 0.20
C ALA A 303 -5.40 -16.38 -0.56
N ALA A 304 -4.48 -15.64 0.07
CA ALA A 304 -3.75 -14.60 -0.64
C ALA A 304 -3.01 -15.23 -1.85
N ASN A 305 -3.22 -14.66 -3.04
CA ASN A 305 -2.70 -15.15 -4.32
C ASN A 305 -3.24 -16.54 -4.74
N ALA A 306 -4.41 -16.94 -4.26
CA ALA A 306 -5.05 -18.19 -4.69
C ALA A 306 -5.31 -18.21 -6.20
N LEU A 307 -5.22 -19.40 -6.79
CA LEU A 307 -5.60 -19.64 -8.19
C LEU A 307 -7.05 -20.10 -8.26
N VAL A 308 -7.86 -19.44 -9.10
CA VAL A 308 -9.28 -19.75 -9.31
C VAL A 308 -9.48 -20.20 -10.76
N ASN A 309 -9.97 -21.43 -10.94
CA ASN A 309 -10.29 -21.98 -12.24
C ASN A 309 -11.71 -21.59 -12.67
N LEU A 310 -11.81 -20.69 -13.65
CA LEU A 310 -13.07 -20.22 -14.22
C LEU A 310 -13.80 -21.30 -15.04
N ASP A 311 -13.11 -22.33 -15.53
CA ASP A 311 -13.76 -23.47 -16.18
C ASP A 311 -14.53 -24.34 -15.16
N ALA A 312 -14.05 -24.37 -13.91
CA ALA A 312 -14.71 -25.11 -12.84
C ALA A 312 -15.85 -24.30 -12.21
N SER A 313 -15.61 -23.01 -11.97
CA SER A 313 -16.64 -22.07 -11.54
C SER A 313 -16.21 -20.63 -11.78
N ASP A 314 -17.11 -19.83 -12.36
CA ASP A 314 -16.96 -18.38 -12.46
C ASP A 314 -17.36 -17.64 -11.18
N ARG A 315 -17.74 -18.36 -10.12
CA ARG A 315 -18.16 -17.81 -8.83
C ARG A 315 -17.05 -17.95 -7.80
N VAL A 316 -16.61 -16.82 -7.25
CA VAL A 316 -15.56 -16.76 -6.24
C VAL A 316 -16.15 -16.30 -4.92
N GLU A 317 -15.96 -17.09 -3.87
CA GLU A 317 -16.38 -16.73 -2.53
C GLU A 317 -15.30 -15.90 -1.84
N LEU A 318 -15.68 -14.68 -1.45
CA LEU A 318 -14.91 -13.77 -0.63
C LEU A 318 -15.44 -13.87 0.80
N ILE A 319 -14.58 -14.13 1.78
CA ILE A 319 -14.94 -14.20 3.20
C ILE A 319 -13.95 -13.36 4.00
N TRP A 320 -14.46 -12.63 4.98
CA TRP A 320 -13.66 -11.87 5.94
C TRP A 320 -14.16 -12.10 7.37
N ARG A 321 -13.31 -11.78 8.34
CA ARG A 321 -13.65 -11.88 9.76
C ARG A 321 -14.78 -10.91 10.12
N PRO A 322 -15.83 -11.36 10.84
CA PRO A 322 -16.90 -10.48 11.26
C PRO A 322 -16.40 -9.42 12.25
N VAL A 323 -17.04 -8.24 12.25
CA VAL A 323 -16.72 -7.10 13.14
C VAL A 323 -17.97 -6.80 13.96
N ALA A 324 -17.84 -6.62 15.27
CA ALA A 324 -18.97 -6.37 16.16
C ALA A 324 -19.46 -4.91 16.07
N GLY A 325 -20.76 -4.67 16.31
CA GLY A 325 -21.31 -3.32 16.41
C GLY A 325 -21.46 -2.56 15.08
N ILE A 326 -21.45 -3.27 13.95
CA ILE A 326 -21.59 -2.71 12.61
C ILE A 326 -23.02 -2.84 12.09
N THR A 327 -23.38 -2.01 11.11
CA THR A 327 -24.61 -2.09 10.32
C THR A 327 -24.40 -2.83 8.99
N GLY A 328 -23.15 -3.01 8.56
CA GLY A 328 -22.81 -3.76 7.37
C GLY A 328 -21.34 -3.61 6.95
N TYR A 329 -21.06 -3.93 5.69
CA TYR A 329 -19.76 -3.83 5.07
C TYR A 329 -19.84 -3.09 3.75
N GLU A 330 -18.77 -2.40 3.38
CA GLU A 330 -18.52 -1.95 2.03
C GLU A 330 -17.43 -2.85 1.44
N LEU A 331 -17.67 -3.45 0.28
CA LEU A 331 -16.76 -4.35 -0.41
C LEU A 331 -16.43 -3.78 -1.78
N GLN A 332 -15.15 -3.78 -2.13
CA GLN A 332 -14.69 -3.46 -3.48
C GLN A 332 -13.87 -4.60 -4.06
N LEU A 333 -14.10 -4.88 -5.34
CA LEU A 333 -13.27 -5.75 -6.17
C LEU A 333 -12.70 -4.89 -7.30
N SER A 334 -11.42 -5.03 -7.56
CA SER A 334 -10.70 -4.27 -8.58
C SER A 334 -9.69 -5.15 -9.31
N ARG A 335 -9.34 -4.74 -10.53
CA ARG A 335 -8.18 -5.24 -11.29
C ARG A 335 -6.89 -4.51 -10.90
N SER A 336 -6.98 -3.50 -10.04
CA SER A 336 -5.85 -2.72 -9.55
C SER A 336 -5.68 -2.85 -8.03
N ARG A 337 -4.44 -3.02 -7.58
CA ARG A 337 -4.11 -3.10 -6.15
C ARG A 337 -4.40 -1.81 -5.39
N VAL A 338 -4.36 -0.68 -6.09
CA VAL A 338 -4.61 0.66 -5.52
C VAL A 338 -6.06 1.13 -5.75
N PHE A 339 -6.92 0.25 -6.29
CA PHE A 339 -8.36 0.50 -6.47
C PHE A 339 -8.66 1.76 -7.28
N THR A 340 -7.86 2.01 -8.34
CA THR A 340 -8.19 3.05 -9.34
C THR A 340 -9.57 2.79 -9.90
N THR A 341 -10.42 3.80 -9.98
CA THR A 341 -11.84 3.59 -10.26
C THR A 341 -12.12 2.93 -11.60
N SER A 342 -11.30 3.19 -12.64
CA SER A 342 -11.41 2.53 -13.95
C SER A 342 -11.19 1.01 -13.92
N ASN A 343 -10.55 0.52 -12.85
CA ASN A 343 -10.27 -0.88 -12.64
C ASN A 343 -11.19 -1.50 -11.56
N ILE A 344 -12.06 -0.73 -10.92
CA ILE A 344 -13.06 -1.28 -9.99
C ILE A 344 -14.06 -2.09 -10.82
N GLU A 345 -14.14 -3.37 -10.53
CA GLU A 345 -15.11 -4.29 -11.13
C GLU A 345 -16.48 -4.12 -10.47
N PHE A 346 -16.51 -3.87 -9.15
CA PHE A 346 -17.71 -3.40 -8.46
C PHE A 346 -17.39 -2.82 -7.07
N THR A 347 -18.33 -2.00 -6.58
CA THR A 347 -18.48 -1.61 -5.17
C THR A 347 -19.85 -2.10 -4.67
N SER A 348 -19.92 -2.72 -3.50
CA SER A 348 -21.17 -3.27 -2.97
C SER A 348 -21.27 -3.11 -1.46
N ARG A 349 -22.47 -2.76 -0.97
CA ARG A 349 -22.79 -2.80 0.46
C ARG A 349 -23.39 -4.15 0.83
N ARG A 350 -22.99 -4.69 1.98
CA ARG A 350 -23.33 -6.06 2.42
C ARG A 350 -23.74 -6.05 3.88
N ASP A 351 -24.66 -6.94 4.25
CA ASP A 351 -25.08 -7.24 5.63
C ASP A 351 -24.39 -8.50 6.19
N SER A 352 -23.83 -9.34 5.32
CA SER A 352 -23.07 -10.55 5.66
C SER A 352 -21.56 -10.35 5.56
N ASN A 353 -20.78 -11.18 6.27
CA ASN A 353 -19.30 -11.20 6.21
C ASN A 353 -18.72 -12.03 5.05
N SER A 354 -19.54 -12.31 4.04
CA SER A 354 -19.16 -13.02 2.83
C SER A 354 -19.84 -12.44 1.60
N ALA A 355 -19.25 -12.69 0.43
CA ALA A 355 -19.83 -12.35 -0.86
C ALA A 355 -19.42 -13.40 -1.90
N VAL A 356 -20.34 -13.75 -2.79
CA VAL A 356 -20.03 -14.55 -3.98
C VAL A 356 -20.00 -13.61 -5.17
N VAL A 357 -18.83 -13.50 -5.80
CA VAL A 357 -18.60 -12.58 -6.91
C VAL A 357 -18.46 -13.38 -8.20
N LYS A 358 -19.03 -12.86 -9.28
CA LYS A 358 -18.89 -13.47 -10.60
C LYS A 358 -17.65 -12.88 -11.28
N VAL A 359 -16.69 -13.73 -11.62
CA VAL A 359 -15.45 -13.37 -12.29
C VAL A 359 -15.49 -13.87 -13.72
N LEU A 360 -15.51 -12.95 -14.68
CA LEU A 360 -15.74 -13.28 -16.10
C LEU A 360 -14.46 -13.39 -16.93
N ARG A 361 -13.35 -12.85 -16.43
CA ARG A 361 -12.11 -12.72 -17.21
C ARG A 361 -10.92 -13.26 -16.42
N PRO A 362 -10.00 -13.99 -17.07
CA PRO A 362 -8.72 -14.33 -16.47
C PRO A 362 -7.93 -13.09 -15.99
N GLY A 363 -7.02 -13.32 -15.05
CA GLY A 363 -6.07 -12.33 -14.52
C GLY A 363 -6.22 -12.10 -13.02
N THR A 364 -5.47 -11.12 -12.51
CA THR A 364 -5.39 -10.82 -11.09
C THR A 364 -6.51 -9.88 -10.66
N TYR A 365 -7.13 -10.23 -9.54
CA TYR A 365 -8.13 -9.42 -8.87
C TYR A 365 -7.64 -9.08 -7.47
N PHE A 366 -7.92 -7.85 -7.05
CA PHE A 366 -7.67 -7.32 -5.72
C PHE A 366 -9.01 -6.97 -5.09
N TRP A 367 -9.18 -7.27 -3.82
CA TRP A 367 -10.37 -6.88 -3.09
C TRP A 367 -10.01 -6.41 -1.69
N HIS A 368 -10.83 -5.52 -1.18
CA HIS A 368 -10.78 -5.06 0.19
C HIS A 368 -12.19 -4.78 0.69
N VAL A 369 -12.32 -4.81 2.00
CA VAL A 369 -13.57 -4.60 2.71
C VAL A 369 -13.36 -3.58 3.84
N ALA A 370 -14.37 -2.75 4.09
CA ALA A 370 -14.47 -1.86 5.24
C ALA A 370 -15.76 -2.17 6.01
N ALA A 371 -15.74 -1.97 7.32
CA ALA A 371 -16.92 -2.04 8.17
C ALA A 371 -17.71 -0.73 8.09
N LEU A 372 -19.04 -0.84 8.11
CA LEU A 372 -19.97 0.28 8.19
C LEU A 372 -20.66 0.24 9.54
N GLY A 373 -20.46 1.26 10.37
CA GLY A 373 -21.14 1.48 11.63
C GLY A 373 -22.46 2.24 11.47
N VAL A 374 -22.95 2.80 12.57
CA VAL A 374 -24.12 3.69 12.58
C VAL A 374 -23.79 5.04 11.91
N GLU A 375 -24.81 5.71 11.36
CA GLU A 375 -24.69 7.07 10.78
C GLU A 375 -23.55 7.22 9.75
N ARG A 376 -23.39 6.23 8.87
CA ARG A 376 -22.38 6.19 7.80
C ARG A 376 -20.92 6.17 8.29
N LEU A 377 -20.66 5.99 9.58
CA LEU A 377 -19.30 5.83 10.09
C LEU A 377 -18.64 4.61 9.46
N ARG A 378 -17.56 4.80 8.70
CA ARG A 378 -16.82 3.71 8.06
C ARG A 378 -15.49 3.48 8.75
N SER A 379 -15.04 2.23 8.82
CA SER A 379 -13.66 1.91 9.16
C SER A 379 -12.70 2.33 8.04
N GLU A 380 -11.40 2.21 8.28
CA GLU A 380 -10.45 2.13 7.19
C GLU A 380 -10.72 0.89 6.31
N TRP A 381 -10.28 0.94 5.06
CA TRP A 381 -10.22 -0.24 4.22
C TRP A 381 -9.23 -1.24 4.79
N SER A 382 -9.58 -2.52 4.72
CA SER A 382 -8.62 -3.59 4.99
C SER A 382 -7.47 -3.60 3.97
N PRO A 383 -6.31 -4.19 4.32
CA PRO A 383 -5.24 -4.40 3.36
C PRO A 383 -5.73 -5.17 2.12
N PRO A 384 -5.41 -4.72 0.90
CA PRO A 384 -5.80 -5.39 -0.33
C PRO A 384 -5.36 -6.85 -0.40
N ARG A 385 -6.33 -7.74 -0.63
CA ARG A 385 -6.10 -9.17 -0.82
C ARG A 385 -6.28 -9.55 -2.29
N ALA A 386 -5.39 -10.40 -2.80
CA ALA A 386 -5.38 -10.76 -4.22
C ALA A 386 -5.74 -12.23 -4.48
N PHE A 387 -6.29 -12.52 -5.66
CA PHE A 387 -6.41 -13.85 -6.24
C PHE A 387 -6.26 -13.78 -7.77
N LYS A 388 -5.88 -14.88 -8.42
CA LYS A 388 -5.68 -14.97 -9.88
C LYS A 388 -6.68 -15.93 -10.49
N ALA A 389 -7.51 -15.44 -11.39
CA ALA A 389 -8.47 -16.22 -12.14
C ALA A 389 -7.85 -16.71 -13.47
N PHE A 390 -8.16 -17.93 -13.91
CA PHE A 390 -7.70 -18.49 -15.18
C PHE A 390 -8.77 -19.37 -15.82
N ALA A 391 -8.71 -19.58 -17.14
CA ALA A 391 -9.61 -20.45 -17.89
C ALA A 391 -8.78 -21.30 -18.87
N GLY A 392 -9.27 -22.47 -19.25
CA GLY A 392 -8.63 -23.45 -20.13
C GLY A 392 -7.97 -24.63 -19.40
N PRO A 393 -7.78 -25.77 -20.12
CA PRO A 393 -7.02 -26.90 -19.61
C PRO A 393 -5.63 -26.42 -19.26
N ARG A 394 -5.21 -26.72 -18.04
CA ARG A 394 -3.87 -26.44 -17.52
C ARG A 394 -2.86 -27.32 -18.26
N VAL A 395 -2.56 -27.00 -19.53
CA VAL A 395 -1.32 -27.44 -20.16
C VAL A 395 -0.22 -26.74 -19.38
N GLU A 396 0.74 -27.53 -18.91
CA GLU A 396 2.06 -27.29 -18.27
C GLU A 396 2.82 -25.97 -18.58
N ALA A 397 2.17 -24.82 -18.73
CA ALA A 397 2.75 -23.50 -18.93
C ALA A 397 2.78 -22.68 -17.62
N LEU A 398 2.97 -23.37 -16.49
CA LEU A 398 3.16 -22.75 -15.17
C LEU A 398 4.62 -22.80 -14.75
N THR A 399 5.43 -22.13 -15.53
CA THR A 399 6.27 -21.05 -15.03
C THR A 399 6.66 -20.30 -16.29
N ASP A 400 5.91 -19.25 -16.64
CA ASP A 400 6.62 -18.16 -17.30
C ASP A 400 7.75 -17.79 -16.33
N THR A 401 8.99 -18.00 -16.76
CA THR A 401 10.21 -17.63 -16.02
C THR A 401 10.87 -16.40 -16.64
N THR A 402 10.23 -15.80 -17.64
CA THR A 402 10.79 -14.72 -18.44
C THR A 402 10.56 -13.41 -17.70
N PRO A 403 11.60 -12.69 -17.27
CA PRO A 403 11.42 -11.38 -16.67
C PRO A 403 10.72 -10.40 -17.63
N PRO A 404 9.85 -9.50 -17.14
CA PRO A 404 9.14 -8.55 -17.98
C PRO A 404 10.15 -7.60 -18.63
N LYS A 405 9.89 -7.16 -19.86
CA LYS A 405 10.68 -6.08 -20.46
C LYS A 405 10.62 -4.85 -19.55
N LEU A 406 11.74 -4.16 -19.32
CA LEU A 406 11.81 -2.93 -18.54
C LEU A 406 12.77 -1.94 -19.20
N GLU A 407 12.22 -0.89 -19.81
CA GLU A 407 12.96 0.22 -20.40
C GLU A 407 12.67 1.48 -19.60
N VAL A 408 13.67 2.02 -18.92
CA VAL A 408 13.50 3.22 -18.09
C VAL A 408 14.25 4.37 -18.75
N GLU A 409 13.58 5.50 -18.89
CA GLU A 409 14.17 6.75 -19.37
C GLU A 409 15.15 7.30 -18.33
N ARG A 410 15.99 8.27 -18.73
CA ARG A 410 16.80 8.99 -17.73
C ARG A 410 15.86 9.79 -16.82
N PRO A 411 15.95 9.64 -15.48
CA PRO A 411 15.05 10.36 -14.59
C PRO A 411 15.22 11.86 -14.72
N THR A 412 14.10 12.58 -14.79
CA THR A 412 14.09 14.05 -14.85
C THR A 412 14.10 14.62 -13.44
N GLN A 413 15.10 15.43 -13.12
CA GLN A 413 15.27 16.02 -11.79
C GLN A 413 14.42 17.29 -11.61
N MET A 414 13.82 17.45 -10.43
CA MET A 414 13.02 18.59 -10.00
C MET A 414 13.31 18.85 -8.51
N GLY A 415 14.43 19.50 -8.22
CA GLY A 415 14.98 19.59 -6.86
C GLY A 415 15.49 18.23 -6.37
N ASN A 416 15.06 17.81 -5.18
CA ASN A 416 15.35 16.47 -4.64
C ASN A 416 14.37 15.39 -5.14
N PHE A 417 13.42 15.75 -6.01
CA PHE A 417 12.53 14.79 -6.62
C PHE A 417 13.02 14.39 -8.01
N PHE A 418 12.98 13.10 -8.31
CA PHE A 418 13.24 12.55 -9.63
C PHE A 418 11.95 11.98 -10.20
N LEU A 419 11.53 12.51 -11.35
CA LEU A 419 10.50 11.89 -12.16
C LEU A 419 11.14 10.72 -12.93
N VAL A 420 10.75 9.52 -12.55
CA VAL A 420 11.18 8.26 -13.13
C VAL A 420 10.09 7.82 -14.09
N GLN A 421 10.44 7.65 -15.37
CA GLN A 421 9.53 7.23 -16.42
C GLN A 421 10.08 6.03 -17.15
N GLY A 422 9.22 5.17 -17.65
CA GLY A 422 9.63 4.02 -18.44
C GLY A 422 8.45 3.26 -19.01
N VAL A 423 8.77 2.17 -19.69
CA VAL A 423 7.83 1.22 -20.26
C VAL A 423 8.21 -0.17 -19.77
N THR A 424 7.23 -0.93 -19.34
CA THR A 424 7.37 -2.36 -19.03
C THR A 424 6.37 -3.18 -19.82
N GLU A 425 6.34 -4.49 -19.61
CA GLU A 425 5.29 -5.34 -20.17
C GLU A 425 3.92 -4.92 -19.61
N PRO A 426 2.89 -4.78 -20.46
CA PRO A 426 1.54 -4.48 -20.01
C PRO A 426 1.05 -5.48 -18.95
N GLY A 427 0.66 -4.97 -17.78
CA GLY A 427 0.21 -5.80 -16.66
C GLY A 427 1.30 -6.21 -15.67
N ALA A 428 2.57 -5.89 -15.90
CA ALA A 428 3.61 -5.99 -14.89
C ALA A 428 3.42 -4.93 -13.78
N THR A 429 3.80 -5.24 -12.56
CA THR A 429 3.86 -4.29 -11.45
C THR A 429 5.23 -3.63 -11.42
N VAL A 430 5.30 -2.30 -11.37
CA VAL A 430 6.58 -1.59 -11.19
C VAL A 430 6.66 -1.05 -9.77
N THR A 431 7.83 -1.16 -9.17
CA THR A 431 8.21 -0.41 -7.97
C THR A 431 9.40 0.47 -8.30
N VAL A 432 9.47 1.64 -7.68
CA VAL A 432 10.65 2.48 -7.70
C VAL A 432 11.08 2.72 -6.26
N ASN A 433 12.31 2.34 -5.94
CA ASN A 433 12.85 2.27 -4.57
C ASN A 433 11.96 1.46 -3.60
N GLY A 434 11.29 0.42 -4.12
CA GLY A 434 10.39 -0.44 -3.35
C GLY A 434 8.96 0.11 -3.19
N GLU A 435 8.70 1.35 -3.62
CA GLU A 435 7.35 1.90 -3.63
C GLU A 435 6.64 1.58 -4.95
N PRO A 436 5.37 1.14 -4.92
CA PRO A 436 4.62 0.81 -6.13
C PRO A 436 4.43 2.02 -7.05
N VAL A 437 4.37 1.75 -8.35
CA VAL A 437 4.15 2.70 -9.44
C VAL A 437 3.00 2.23 -10.30
N ASP A 438 2.13 3.16 -10.69
CA ASP A 438 1.07 2.89 -11.64
C ASP A 438 1.65 2.66 -13.04
N VAL A 439 1.31 1.50 -13.61
CA VAL A 439 1.64 1.11 -14.98
C VAL A 439 0.35 1.21 -15.80
N ALA A 440 0.35 2.05 -16.83
CA ALA A 440 -0.76 2.21 -17.75
C ALA A 440 -0.96 0.96 -18.63
N GLY A 441 -2.10 0.87 -19.32
CA GLY A 441 -2.47 -0.30 -20.11
C GLY A 441 -1.55 -0.61 -21.30
N ASP A 442 -0.72 0.36 -21.71
CA ASP A 442 0.32 0.21 -22.73
C ASP A 442 1.70 -0.12 -22.13
N GLY A 443 1.79 -0.32 -20.81
CA GLY A 443 3.03 -0.62 -20.09
C GLY A 443 3.81 0.63 -19.64
N THR A 444 3.37 1.84 -19.98
CA THR A 444 4.06 3.07 -19.55
C THR A 444 3.86 3.32 -18.06
N PHE A 445 4.88 3.82 -17.36
CA PHE A 445 4.78 4.16 -15.95
C PHE A 445 5.53 5.45 -15.65
N LYS A 446 5.08 6.15 -14.61
CA LYS A 446 5.76 7.34 -14.08
C LYS A 446 5.65 7.39 -12.57
N LYS A 447 6.73 7.77 -11.90
CA LYS A 447 6.74 8.02 -10.47
C LYS A 447 7.64 9.17 -10.13
N THR A 448 7.19 10.03 -9.23
CA THR A 448 8.07 11.00 -8.59
C THR A 448 8.66 10.37 -7.33
N VAL A 449 9.98 10.33 -7.23
CA VAL A 449 10.72 9.75 -6.10
C VAL A 449 11.51 10.86 -5.45
N ALA A 450 11.35 11.07 -4.14
CA ALA A 450 12.25 11.95 -3.41
C ALA A 450 13.58 11.20 -3.14
N LEU A 451 14.69 11.73 -3.62
CA LEU A 451 16.03 11.30 -3.24
C LEU A 451 16.65 12.38 -2.37
N THR A 452 16.74 12.10 -1.08
CA THR A 452 17.16 13.05 -0.05
C THR A 452 18.67 13.11 0.12
N ARG A 453 19.41 12.11 -0.39
CA ARG A 453 20.88 12.08 -0.34
C ARG A 453 21.47 12.96 -1.47
N GLU A 454 22.39 13.86 -1.14
CA GLU A 454 23.10 14.66 -2.15
C GLU A 454 24.14 13.85 -2.93
N GLY A 455 24.53 14.33 -4.11
CA GLY A 455 25.46 13.63 -4.97
C GLY A 455 24.82 12.44 -5.68
N TRP A 456 25.61 11.40 -5.98
CA TRP A 456 25.13 10.28 -6.79
C TRP A 456 24.16 9.40 -5.99
N ASN A 457 22.97 9.19 -6.53
CA ASN A 457 21.92 8.31 -6.03
C ASN A 457 21.63 7.23 -7.05
N THR A 458 21.20 6.07 -6.56
CA THR A 458 20.70 5.00 -7.42
C THR A 458 19.21 4.84 -7.19
N ILE A 459 18.43 5.15 -8.21
CA ILE A 459 17.02 4.80 -8.27
C ILE A 459 16.93 3.36 -8.75
N VAL A 460 16.29 2.49 -7.96
CA VAL A 460 16.05 1.09 -8.33
C VAL A 460 14.62 0.96 -8.81
N ILE A 461 14.45 0.65 -10.08
CA ILE A 461 13.16 0.39 -10.70
C ILE A 461 13.03 -1.12 -10.87
N ARG A 462 12.02 -1.74 -10.26
CA ARG A 462 11.77 -3.16 -10.40
C ARG A 462 10.40 -3.39 -11.00
N ALA A 463 10.35 -3.97 -12.19
CA ALA A 463 9.14 -4.55 -12.77
C ALA A 463 8.98 -6.00 -12.30
N THR A 464 7.75 -6.47 -12.15
CA THR A 464 7.44 -7.88 -11.86
C THR A 464 6.22 -8.27 -12.66
N ASP A 465 6.34 -9.29 -13.50
CA ASP A 465 5.25 -9.71 -14.38
C ASP A 465 4.11 -10.39 -13.59
N PRO A 466 2.98 -10.70 -14.25
CA PRO A 466 1.89 -11.44 -13.62
C PRO A 466 2.22 -12.88 -13.18
N ALA A 467 3.35 -13.44 -13.60
CA ALA A 467 3.86 -14.75 -13.21
C ALA A 467 4.82 -14.69 -12.00
N GLY A 468 5.26 -13.50 -11.60
CA GLY A 468 6.16 -13.25 -10.49
C GLY A 468 7.63 -13.06 -10.88
N ASN A 469 7.96 -12.99 -12.18
CA ASN A 469 9.34 -12.79 -12.63
C ASN A 469 9.74 -11.33 -12.50
N PRO A 470 10.88 -11.00 -11.87
CA PRO A 470 11.32 -9.63 -11.71
C PRO A 470 12.33 -9.19 -12.77
N SER A 471 12.20 -7.96 -13.25
CA SER A 471 13.25 -7.21 -13.95
C SER A 471 13.62 -5.98 -13.15
N GLU A 472 14.90 -5.61 -13.14
CA GLU A 472 15.40 -4.46 -12.38
C GLU A 472 16.26 -3.56 -13.27
N ASP A 473 15.98 -2.26 -13.26
CA ASP A 473 16.79 -1.21 -13.87
C ASP A 473 17.28 -0.25 -12.78
N ARG A 474 18.52 0.22 -12.92
CA ARG A 474 19.16 1.11 -11.95
C ARG A 474 19.58 2.39 -12.63
N LYS A 475 18.98 3.50 -12.24
CA LYS A 475 19.35 4.83 -12.74
C LYS A 475 20.20 5.55 -11.72
N THR A 476 21.45 5.84 -12.10
CA THR A 476 22.31 6.71 -11.32
C THR A 476 21.98 8.16 -11.67
N VAL A 477 21.55 8.92 -10.69
CA VAL A 477 21.21 10.34 -10.84
C VAL A 477 22.00 11.15 -9.83
N ARG A 478 22.25 12.42 -10.12
CA ARG A 478 22.95 13.29 -9.19
C ARG A 478 21.95 14.29 -8.64
N VAL A 479 21.88 14.39 -7.32
CA VAL A 479 21.25 15.53 -6.65
C VAL A 479 22.34 16.58 -6.52
N GLU A 480 22.15 17.74 -7.16
CA GLU A 480 23.02 18.90 -6.95
C GLU A 480 22.67 19.48 -5.58
N GLY A 481 23.70 19.70 -4.75
CA GLY A 481 23.56 20.47 -3.52
C GLY A 481 23.51 21.96 -3.87
N GLU A 482 22.79 22.75 -3.08
CA GLU A 482 22.85 24.21 -3.13
C GLU A 482 24.21 24.77 -2.70
#